data_AF-A0A645GAC0-F1
#
_entry.id   AF-A0A645GAC0-F1
#
_cell.length_a   1.000
_cell.length_b   1.000
_cell.length_c   1.000
_cell.angle_alpha   90.00
_cell.angle_beta   90.00
_cell.angle_gamma   90.00
#
_symmetry.space_group_name_H-M   'P 1'
#
loop_
_entity.id
_entity.type
_entity.pdbx_description
1 polymer ?
#
loop_
_entity_poly.entity_id
_entity_poly.type
_entity_poly.pdbx_seq_one_letter_code
_entity_poly.pdbx_strand_id
1 'polypeptide(L)'
;MVASAPKFKDVAYPFLEFAKSSRLVAHNARFDLAFLQESLSRSGLPLWPGGAYDSIPLIRKAYPGLPSYSLQSLKVSLALGTDIDEARPHRAGYDAELTMEAFAMAMKRLHQLHG
;
A
#
# COMPACT_ATOMS: atom_id res chain seq x y z
N MET A 1 -13.36 -4.74 15.45
CA MET A 1 -14.69 -4.97 14.82
C MET A 1 -14.48 -5.72 13.51
N VAL A 2 -14.94 -6.98 13.43
CA VAL A 2 -14.97 -7.77 12.17
C VAL A 2 -16.14 -8.77 12.14
N ALA A 3 -16.76 -9.07 13.29
CA ALA A 3 -17.83 -10.07 13.38
C ALA A 3 -19.07 -9.76 12.52
N SER A 4 -19.36 -8.47 12.28
CA SER A 4 -20.46 -8.00 11.44
C SER A 4 -20.03 -7.62 10.01
N ALA A 5 -18.75 -7.81 9.66
CA ALA A 5 -18.24 -7.48 8.34
C ALA A 5 -18.71 -8.52 7.31
N PRO A 6 -18.93 -8.13 6.04
CA PRO A 6 -19.21 -9.08 4.97
C PRO A 6 -18.04 -10.07 4.80
N LYS A 7 -18.33 -11.26 4.26
CA LYS A 7 -17.26 -12.21 3.94
C LYS A 7 -16.49 -11.68 2.74
N PHE A 8 -15.22 -12.08 2.61
CA PHE A 8 -14.39 -11.64 1.49
C PHE A 8 -15.06 -11.88 0.12
N LYS A 9 -15.66 -13.07 -0.08
CA LYS A 9 -16.38 -13.41 -1.32
C LYS A 9 -17.50 -12.42 -1.70
N ASP A 10 -18.10 -11.76 -0.70
CA ASP A 10 -19.21 -10.83 -0.90
C ASP A 10 -18.71 -9.44 -1.35
N VAL A 11 -17.41 -9.14 -1.14
CA VAL A 11 -16.77 -7.86 -1.50
C VAL A 11 -15.69 -7.99 -2.57
N ALA A 12 -15.28 -9.22 -2.91
CA ALA A 12 -14.17 -9.49 -3.82
C ALA A 12 -14.45 -9.04 -5.27
N TYR A 13 -15.66 -9.26 -5.79
CA TYR A 13 -16.03 -8.78 -7.13
C TYR A 13 -16.01 -7.26 -7.26
N PRO A 14 -16.68 -6.50 -6.36
CA PRO A 14 -16.55 -5.04 -6.34
C PRO A 14 -15.09 -4.56 -6.29
N PHE A 15 -14.25 -5.21 -5.49
CA PHE A 15 -12.82 -4.90 -5.43
C PHE A 15 -12.10 -5.17 -6.76
N LEU A 16 -12.33 -6.32 -7.39
CA LEU A 16 -11.69 -6.68 -8.66
C LEU A 16 -12.07 -5.70 -9.78
N GLU A 17 -13.33 -5.29 -9.85
CA GLU A 17 -13.78 -4.28 -10.83
C GLU A 17 -13.15 -2.92 -10.54
N PHE A 18 -13.10 -2.51 -9.27
CA PHE A 18 -12.42 -1.29 -8.85
C PHE A 18 -10.93 -1.30 -9.23
N ALA A 19 -10.23 -2.42 -9.05
CA ALA A 19 -8.79 -2.55 -9.25
C ALA A 19 -8.37 -3.04 -10.65
N LYS A 20 -9.32 -3.21 -11.58
CA LYS A 20 -9.13 -3.92 -12.87
C LYS A 20 -8.00 -3.37 -13.75
N SER A 21 -7.79 -2.06 -13.72
CA SER A 21 -6.79 -1.37 -14.54
C SER A 21 -5.75 -0.63 -13.68
N SER A 22 -5.60 -1.04 -12.44
CA SER A 22 -4.75 -0.37 -11.45
C SER A 22 -3.54 -1.23 -11.10
N ARG A 23 -2.47 -0.58 -10.64
CA ARG A 23 -1.38 -1.24 -9.93
C ARG A 23 -1.47 -0.94 -8.45
N LEU A 24 -1.15 -1.92 -7.63
CA LEU A 24 -1.11 -1.75 -6.18
C LEU A 24 0.20 -1.05 -5.82
N VAL A 25 0.12 -0.08 -4.93
CA VAL A 25 1.29 0.43 -4.21
C VAL A 25 1.15 -0.04 -2.78
N ALA A 26 2.16 -0.71 -2.27
CA ALA A 26 2.14 -1.24 -0.91
C ALA A 26 3.53 -1.17 -0.28
N HIS A 27 3.56 -1.15 1.05
CA HIS A 27 4.78 -1.07 1.85
C HIS A 27 5.13 -2.47 2.37
N ASN A 28 6.03 -3.17 1.67
CA ASN A 28 6.14 -4.65 1.67
C ASN A 28 5.05 -5.32 0.80
N ALA A 29 4.97 -4.92 -0.46
CA ALA A 29 3.91 -5.32 -1.40
C ALA A 29 3.73 -6.83 -1.57
N ARG A 30 4.78 -7.63 -1.32
CA ARG A 30 4.70 -9.09 -1.35
C ARG A 30 3.67 -9.63 -0.37
N PHE A 31 3.57 -9.02 0.82
CA PHE A 31 2.65 -9.47 1.86
C PHE A 31 1.20 -9.23 1.45
N ASP A 32 0.85 -7.99 1.10
CA ASP A 32 -0.51 -7.62 0.68
C ASP A 32 -0.95 -8.39 -0.57
N LEU A 33 -0.07 -8.51 -1.56
CA LEU A 33 -0.39 -9.25 -2.78
C LEU A 33 -0.62 -10.74 -2.48
N ALA A 34 0.20 -11.37 -1.62
CA ALA A 34 -0.02 -12.77 -1.24
C ALA A 34 -1.37 -12.96 -0.54
N PHE A 35 -1.73 -12.06 0.38
CA PHE A 35 -3.01 -12.11 1.09
C PHE A 35 -4.20 -11.95 0.14
N LEU A 36 -4.11 -11.02 -0.82
CA LEU A 36 -5.13 -10.81 -1.84
C LEU A 36 -5.30 -12.05 -2.73
N GLN A 37 -4.21 -12.57 -3.29
CA GLN A 37 -4.25 -13.73 -4.19
C GLN A 37 -4.80 -14.97 -3.49
N GLU A 38 -4.41 -15.19 -2.24
CA GLU A 38 -4.89 -16.31 -1.44
C GLU A 38 -6.39 -16.18 -1.12
N SER A 39 -6.85 -14.98 -0.77
CA SER A 39 -8.27 -14.70 -0.51
C SER A 39 -9.15 -14.89 -1.75
N LEU A 40 -8.65 -14.47 -2.92
CA LEU A 40 -9.29 -14.70 -4.22
C LEU A 40 -9.37 -16.20 -4.54
N SER A 41 -8.25 -16.92 -4.39
CA SER A 41 -8.17 -18.35 -4.63
C SER A 41 -9.14 -19.14 -3.72
N ARG A 42 -9.17 -18.83 -2.42
CA ARG A 42 -10.11 -19.44 -1.47
C ARG A 42 -11.58 -19.17 -1.79
N SER A 43 -11.86 -18.08 -2.52
CA SER A 43 -13.21 -17.70 -2.92
C SER A 43 -13.60 -18.24 -4.30
N GLY A 44 -12.73 -19.01 -4.96
CA GLY A 44 -12.96 -19.53 -6.31
C GLY A 44 -12.92 -18.46 -7.40
N LEU A 45 -12.28 -17.32 -7.14
CA LEU A 45 -12.16 -16.20 -8.06
C LEU A 45 -10.82 -16.22 -8.81
N PRO A 46 -10.75 -15.61 -10.01
CA PRO A 46 -9.49 -15.46 -10.71
C PRO A 46 -8.52 -14.61 -9.89
N LEU A 47 -7.24 -14.95 -9.99
CA LEU A 47 -6.17 -14.16 -9.40
C LEU A 47 -6.11 -12.77 -10.03
N TRP A 48 -5.76 -11.78 -9.22
CA TRP A 48 -5.69 -10.39 -9.67
C TRP A 48 -4.42 -10.15 -10.50
N PRO A 49 -4.52 -9.59 -11.73
CA PRO A 49 -3.38 -9.45 -12.64
C PRO A 49 -2.60 -8.13 -12.48
N GLY A 50 -3.11 -7.15 -11.70
CA GLY A 50 -2.60 -5.78 -11.69
C GLY A 50 -1.16 -5.62 -11.18
N GLY A 51 -0.63 -6.60 -10.45
CA GLY A 51 0.72 -6.54 -9.90
C GLY A 51 0.88 -5.41 -8.87
N ALA A 52 2.09 -5.28 -8.31
CA ALA A 52 2.34 -4.33 -7.23
C ALA A 52 3.71 -3.68 -7.32
N TYR A 53 3.78 -2.42 -6.88
CA TYR A 53 5.01 -1.70 -6.59
C TYR A 53 5.27 -1.74 -5.09
N ASP A 54 6.47 -2.17 -4.72
CA ASP A 54 6.94 -2.10 -3.35
C ASP A 54 7.60 -0.75 -3.09
N SER A 55 7.07 -0.01 -2.11
CA SER A 55 7.62 1.29 -1.73
C SER A 55 8.96 1.20 -1.02
N ILE A 56 9.27 0.10 -0.31
CA ILE A 56 10.51 -0.04 0.46
C ILE A 56 11.78 0.10 -0.40
N PRO A 57 11.99 -0.69 -1.47
CA PRO A 57 13.20 -0.57 -2.29
C PRO A 57 13.29 0.79 -2.96
N LEU A 58 12.15 1.36 -3.35
CA LEU A 58 12.08 2.65 -4.02
C LEU A 58 12.49 3.79 -3.08
N ILE A 59 11.94 3.81 -1.87
CA ILE A 59 12.28 4.79 -0.83
C ILE A 59 13.73 4.63 -0.39
N ARG A 60 14.24 3.39 -0.25
CA ARG A 60 15.65 3.14 0.07
C ARG A 60 16.60 3.70 -0.98
N LYS A 61 16.24 3.61 -2.26
CA LYS A 61 17.03 4.20 -3.34
C LYS A 61 16.97 5.73 -3.30
N ALA A 62 15.80 6.31 -3.02
CA ALA A 62 15.60 7.76 -2.99
C ALA A 62 16.26 8.42 -1.76
N TYR A 63 16.17 7.78 -0.60
CA TYR A 63 16.64 8.26 0.71
C TYR A 63 17.51 7.18 1.36
N PRO A 64 18.77 7.02 0.94
CA PRO A 64 19.68 6.05 1.54
C PRO A 64 20.07 6.48 2.97
N GLY A 65 20.30 5.50 3.85
CA GLY A 65 20.85 5.73 5.20
C GLY A 65 19.82 6.09 6.28
N LEU A 66 18.52 5.95 6.01
CA LEU A 66 17.50 6.14 7.05
C LEU A 66 17.63 5.05 8.14
N PRO A 67 17.32 5.39 9.41
CA PRO A 67 17.49 4.48 10.54
C PRO A 67 16.60 3.23 10.43
N SER A 68 15.42 3.37 9.84
CA SER A 68 14.51 2.28 9.51
C SER A 68 13.62 2.68 8.34
N TYR A 69 13.23 1.67 7.55
CA TYR A 69 12.30 1.81 6.43
C TYR A 69 10.90 1.30 6.76
N SER A 70 10.57 1.04 8.03
CA SER A 70 9.17 0.78 8.43
C SER A 70 8.32 2.03 8.24
N LEU A 71 7.04 1.88 7.91
CA LEU A 71 6.12 3.00 7.69
C LEU A 71 6.13 4.04 8.82
N GLN A 72 6.12 3.60 10.08
CA GLN A 72 6.18 4.50 11.25
C GLN A 72 7.48 5.31 11.32
N SER A 73 8.62 4.69 11.02
CA SER A 73 9.91 5.37 10.97
C SER A 73 9.98 6.35 9.80
N LEU A 74 9.40 5.99 8.65
CA LEU A 74 9.35 6.84 7.48
C LEU A 74 8.46 8.06 7.71
N LYS A 75 7.32 7.88 8.39
CA LYS A 75 6.45 8.97 8.83
C LYS A 75 7.25 10.03 9.60
N VAL A 76 8.05 9.62 10.57
CA VAL A 76 8.89 10.55 11.35
C VAL A 76 10.03 11.12 10.50
N SER A 77 10.76 10.28 9.77
CA SER A 77 11.98 10.67 9.06
C SER A 77 11.72 11.59 7.86
N LEU A 78 10.56 11.44 7.21
CA LEU A 78 10.16 12.18 6.03
C LEU A 78 9.03 13.18 6.31
N ALA A 79 8.62 13.32 7.59
CA ALA A 79 7.51 14.17 8.02
C ALA A 79 6.21 13.92 7.22
N LEU A 80 5.83 12.64 7.08
CA LEU A 80 4.62 12.23 6.35
C LEU A 80 3.36 12.40 7.20
N GLY A 81 2.22 12.50 6.53
CA GLY A 81 0.91 12.45 7.16
C GLY A 81 0.54 13.68 7.97
N THR A 82 1.17 14.83 7.71
CA THR A 82 0.85 16.10 8.37
C THR A 82 -0.57 16.56 8.09
N ASP A 83 -1.12 16.18 6.93
CA ASP A 83 -2.48 16.50 6.49
C ASP A 83 -3.45 15.32 6.65
N ILE A 84 -3.02 14.23 7.29
CA ILE A 84 -3.81 13.01 7.45
C ILE A 84 -4.32 12.89 8.89
N ASP A 85 -5.64 12.76 9.04
CA ASP A 85 -6.28 12.57 10.34
C ASP A 85 -6.01 11.16 10.91
N GLU A 86 -5.10 11.11 11.90
CA GLU A 86 -4.74 9.90 12.65
C GLU A 86 -5.90 9.30 13.47
N ALA A 87 -6.91 10.10 13.83
CA ALA A 87 -8.04 9.64 14.64
C ALA A 87 -9.10 8.91 13.81
N ARG A 88 -8.92 8.82 12.48
CA ARG A 88 -9.86 8.10 11.61
C ARG A 88 -9.99 6.63 12.02
N PRO A 89 -11.21 6.08 12.06
CA PRO A 89 -11.48 4.72 12.55
C PRO A 89 -10.86 3.59 11.71
N HIS A 90 -10.21 3.89 10.58
CA HIS A 90 -9.62 2.92 9.66
C HIS A 90 -8.10 3.04 9.63
N ARG A 91 -7.42 2.38 10.58
CA ARG A 91 -5.94 2.30 10.59
C ARG A 91 -5.35 1.84 9.25
N ALA A 92 -6.00 0.89 8.58
CA ALA A 92 -5.55 0.42 7.26
C ALA A 92 -5.66 1.50 6.16
N GLY A 93 -6.66 2.38 6.24
CA GLY A 93 -6.79 3.50 5.30
C GLY A 93 -5.70 4.55 5.54
N TYR A 94 -5.43 4.86 6.81
CA TYR A 94 -4.33 5.73 7.21
C TYR A 94 -2.97 5.22 6.69
N ASP A 95 -2.69 3.92 6.89
CA ASP A 95 -1.45 3.30 6.42
C ASP A 95 -1.34 3.31 4.88
N ALA A 96 -2.45 3.16 4.16
CA ALA A 96 -2.50 3.24 2.71
C ALA A 96 -2.20 4.66 2.19
N GLU A 97 -2.78 5.70 2.84
CA GLU A 97 -2.52 7.10 2.50
C GLU A 97 -1.05 7.46 2.76
N LEU A 98 -0.49 7.09 3.92
CA LEU A 98 0.93 7.29 4.23
C LEU A 98 1.86 6.56 3.24
N THR A 99 1.50 5.33 2.87
CA THR A 99 2.27 4.54 1.91
C THR A 99 2.34 5.24 0.56
N MET A 100 1.21 5.79 0.10
CA MET A 100 1.13 6.52 -1.17
C MET A 100 1.93 7.82 -1.11
N GLU A 101 1.84 8.58 -0.01
CA GLU A 101 2.62 9.80 0.20
C GLU A 101 4.13 9.52 0.14
N ALA A 102 4.60 8.51 0.90
CA ALA A 102 6.00 8.10 0.90
C ALA A 102 6.48 7.68 -0.49
N PHE A 103 5.66 6.89 -1.20
CA PHE A 103 5.96 6.44 -2.56
C PHE A 103 6.06 7.62 -3.55
N ALA A 104 5.11 8.55 -3.50
CA ALA A 104 5.08 9.71 -4.38
C ALA A 104 6.31 10.62 -4.16
N MET A 105 6.68 10.87 -2.89
CA MET A 105 7.89 11.63 -2.55
C MET A 105 9.15 10.97 -3.10
N ALA A 106 9.30 9.66 -2.92
CA ALA A 106 10.46 8.93 -3.40
C ALA A 106 10.52 8.88 -4.94
N MET A 107 9.37 8.70 -5.63
CA MET A 107 9.29 8.78 -7.09
C MET A 107 9.72 10.15 -7.61
N LYS A 108 9.20 11.23 -7.01
CA LYS A 108 9.54 12.61 -7.39
C LYS A 108 11.04 12.87 -7.22
N ARG A 109 11.62 12.43 -6.10
CA ARG A 109 13.05 12.58 -5.83
C ARG A 109 13.91 11.79 -6.83
N LEU A 110 13.56 10.53 -7.12
CA LEU A 110 14.30 9.73 -8.08
C LEU A 110 14.24 10.29 -9.50
N HIS A 111 13.09 10.86 -9.89
CA HIS A 111 12.94 11.54 -11.17
C HIS A 111 13.85 12.77 -11.26
N GLN A 112 13.94 13.58 -10.19
CA GLN A 112 14.84 14.74 -10.16
C GLN A 112 16.33 14.38 -10.21
N LEU A 113 16.72 13.20 -9.73
CA LEU A 113 18.12 12.75 -9.70
C LEU A 113 18.61 12.14 -11.03
N HIS A 114 17.69 11.68 -11.89
CA HIS A 114 18.03 10.95 -13.12
C HIS A 114 17.31 11.47 -14.37
N GLY A 115 16.50 12.51 -14.25
CA GLY A 115 15.77 13.16 -15.33
C GLY A 115 16.41 14.47 -15.78
#